data_AF-A0A7W0US26-F1
#
_entry.id   AF-A0A7W0US26-F1
#
_cell.length_a   1.000
_cell.length_b   1.000
_cell.length_c   1.000
_cell.angle_alpha   90.00
_cell.angle_beta   90.00
_cell.angle_gamma   90.00
#
_symmetry.space_group_name_H-M   'P 1'
#
loop_
_entity.id
_entity.type
_entity.pdbx_description
1 polymer ?
#
loop_
_entity_poly.entity_id
_entity_poly.type
_entity_poly.pdbx_seq_one_letter_code
_entity_poly.pdbx_strand_id
1 'polypeptide(L)'
;DTECLVEIGCWGPVVQCNIVERGAINHMGGCMVAGGACIGCTMPGFPDKYSPFYKAPPGSAISGGISKVYGGGIRRLRRMSMKTGNREPLWDNTDVVTSGWGRGKGKRDPVDKVSAFFYKKLQYNGSVHHGKRYKKQPLPGSLDILTKNGVDHTQHVDVLGERIRPREEI
;
A
#
# COMPACT_ATOMS: atom_id res chain seq x y z
N ASP A 1 -2.01 -0.67 20.96
CA ASP A 1 -1.29 -0.19 19.76
C ASP A 1 -0.86 -1.40 18.94
N THR A 2 -0.80 -1.31 17.61
CA THR A 2 -0.31 -2.39 16.72
C THR A 2 1.21 -2.34 16.51
N GLU A 3 1.86 -1.36 17.12
CA GLU A 3 3.30 -1.16 17.02
C GLU A 3 4.10 -2.07 17.96
N CYS A 4 5.43 -1.99 17.80
CA CYS A 4 6.36 -2.80 18.57
C CYS A 4 6.41 -2.36 20.04
N LEU A 5 6.31 -3.33 20.96
CA LEU A 5 6.31 -3.10 22.41
C LEU A 5 7.71 -3.01 23.04
N VAL A 6 8.76 -2.95 22.23
CA VAL A 6 10.16 -2.99 22.71
C VAL A 6 10.50 -1.79 23.60
N GLU A 7 9.92 -0.62 23.32
CA GLU A 7 10.18 0.60 24.08
C GLU A 7 9.51 0.58 25.47
N ILE A 8 8.45 -0.21 25.64
CA ILE A 8 7.74 -0.35 26.92
C ILE A 8 8.30 -1.49 27.79
N GLY A 9 9.33 -2.22 27.33
CA GLY A 9 9.99 -3.28 28.10
C GLY A 9 9.86 -4.71 27.57
N CYS A 10 9.48 -4.89 26.30
CA CYS A 10 9.41 -6.22 25.69
C CYS A 10 10.81 -6.84 25.48
N TRP A 11 11.02 -8.03 26.05
CA TRP A 11 12.23 -8.85 25.90
C TRP A 11 12.13 -9.89 24.77
N GLY A 12 11.07 -9.86 23.98
CA GLY A 12 10.82 -10.81 22.88
C GLY A 12 12.02 -11.10 21.96
N PRO A 13 12.85 -10.11 21.58
CA PRO A 13 13.99 -10.35 20.66
C PRO A 13 15.07 -11.32 21.16
N VAL A 14 15.16 -11.57 22.47
CA VAL A 14 16.20 -12.42 23.07
C VAL A 14 15.63 -13.65 23.81
N VAL A 15 14.32 -13.72 23.97
CA VAL A 15 13.65 -14.80 24.70
C VAL A 15 13.37 -15.96 23.76
N GLN A 16 13.77 -17.16 24.18
CA GLN A 16 13.52 -18.39 23.43
C GLN A 16 12.11 -18.91 23.77
N CYS A 17 11.11 -18.38 23.06
CA CYS A 17 9.71 -18.78 23.22
C CYS A 17 9.02 -18.84 21.86
N ASN A 18 8.33 -19.94 21.58
CA ASN A 18 7.63 -20.15 20.31
C ASN A 18 6.21 -19.56 20.29
N ILE A 19 5.79 -18.79 21.31
CA ILE A 19 4.41 -18.28 21.43
C ILE A 19 4.01 -17.37 20.27
N VAL A 20 4.97 -16.71 19.61
CA VAL A 20 4.70 -15.84 18.44
C VAL A 20 4.30 -16.66 17.21
N GLU A 21 4.85 -17.86 17.05
CA GLU A 21 4.55 -18.75 15.92
C GLU A 21 3.40 -19.71 16.25
N ARG A 22 3.35 -20.20 17.49
CA ARG A 22 2.36 -21.18 17.95
C ARG A 22 1.05 -20.56 18.43
N GLY A 23 1.05 -19.32 18.92
CA GLY A 23 -0.05 -18.74 19.68
C GLY A 23 -0.18 -19.34 21.09
N ALA A 24 -1.08 -18.78 21.91
CA ALA A 24 -1.31 -19.26 23.27
C ALA A 24 -2.24 -20.50 23.29
N ILE A 25 -3.37 -20.44 22.57
CA ILE A 25 -4.36 -21.53 22.48
C ILE A 25 -4.81 -21.61 21.03
N ASN A 26 -4.63 -22.77 20.37
CA ASN A 26 -5.06 -22.99 18.98
C ASN A 26 -4.65 -21.87 18.00
N HIS A 27 -3.38 -21.43 18.04
CA HIS A 27 -2.86 -20.32 17.22
C HIS A 27 -3.48 -18.94 17.51
N MET A 28 -4.23 -18.81 18.60
CA MET A 28 -4.84 -17.56 19.03
C MET A 28 -4.06 -16.93 20.18
N GLY A 29 -3.97 -15.60 20.15
CA GLY A 29 -3.40 -14.79 21.22
C GLY A 29 -1.88 -14.87 21.29
N GLY A 30 -1.37 -14.96 22.51
CA GLY A 30 0.05 -14.77 22.83
C GLY A 30 0.33 -13.38 23.39
N CYS A 31 1.42 -13.24 24.14
CA CYS A 31 1.72 -12.03 24.91
C CYS A 31 1.66 -10.78 24.04
N MET A 32 2.43 -10.77 22.94
CA MET A 32 2.56 -9.58 22.09
C MET A 32 1.30 -9.25 21.31
N VAL A 33 0.59 -10.29 20.84
CA VAL A 33 -0.65 -10.13 20.08
C VAL A 33 -1.75 -9.52 20.96
N ALA A 34 -1.77 -9.88 22.24
CA ALA A 34 -2.66 -9.29 23.23
C ALA A 34 -2.20 -7.89 23.73
N GLY A 35 -1.06 -7.38 23.25
CA GLY A 35 -0.51 -6.09 23.69
C GLY A 35 0.33 -6.16 24.97
N GLY A 36 0.62 -7.35 25.49
CA GLY A 36 1.50 -7.57 26.64
C GLY A 36 2.96 -7.73 26.22
N ALA A 37 3.86 -6.96 26.85
CA ALA A 37 5.30 -7.12 26.66
C ALA A 37 5.77 -8.50 27.16
N CYS A 38 6.63 -9.18 26.39
CA CYS A 38 7.25 -10.42 26.88
C CYS A 38 8.19 -10.10 28.02
N ILE A 39 8.00 -10.81 29.12
CA ILE A 39 8.78 -10.72 30.36
C ILE A 39 9.87 -11.79 30.46
N GLY A 40 9.98 -12.68 29.46
CA GLY A 40 11.00 -13.73 29.44
C GLY A 40 10.75 -14.92 30.35
N CYS A 41 9.49 -15.29 30.61
CA CYS A 41 9.14 -16.38 31.54
C CYS A 41 9.69 -17.77 31.18
N THR A 42 10.12 -17.99 29.93
CA THR A 42 10.74 -19.26 29.50
C THR A 42 12.26 -19.30 29.66
N MET A 43 12.88 -18.18 30.07
CA MET A 43 14.32 -18.09 30.22
C MET A 43 14.74 -18.47 31.66
N PRO A 44 15.89 -19.14 31.84
CA PRO A 44 16.32 -19.61 33.17
C PRO A 44 16.68 -18.49 34.14
N GLY A 45 16.91 -17.26 33.65
CA GLY A 45 17.19 -16.09 34.47
C GLY A 45 15.96 -15.31 34.94
N PHE A 46 14.76 -15.83 34.69
CA PHE A 46 13.51 -15.22 35.11
C PHE A 46 13.25 -15.46 36.61
N PRO A 47 12.78 -14.46 37.38
CA PRO A 47 12.44 -13.08 36.98
C PRO A 47 13.60 -12.07 37.09
N ASP A 48 14.67 -12.42 37.82
CA ASP A 48 15.64 -11.44 38.33
C ASP A 48 16.37 -10.68 37.22
N LYS A 49 16.81 -11.37 36.16
CA LYS A 49 17.54 -10.75 35.04
C LYS A 49 16.67 -9.93 34.09
N TYR A 50 15.35 -10.06 34.21
CA TYR A 50 14.37 -9.41 33.33
C TYR A 50 13.61 -8.28 34.06
N SER A 51 13.78 -8.18 35.38
CA SER A 51 13.28 -7.08 36.18
C SER A 51 14.17 -5.83 35.98
N PRO A 52 13.62 -4.62 35.84
CA PRO A 52 12.20 -4.24 35.80
C PRO A 52 11.52 -4.48 34.43
N PHE A 53 10.30 -5.04 34.44
CA PHE A 53 9.57 -5.43 33.23
C PHE A 53 9.14 -4.28 32.30
N TYR A 54 8.96 -3.07 32.86
CA TYR A 54 8.47 -1.91 32.11
C TYR A 54 9.61 -0.97 31.65
N LYS A 55 10.83 -1.48 31.58
CA LYS A 55 11.99 -0.73 31.09
C LYS A 55 12.57 -1.41 29.86
N ALA A 56 12.83 -0.62 28.82
CA ALA A 56 13.43 -1.11 27.59
C ALA A 56 14.74 -1.88 27.87
N PRO A 57 14.93 -3.07 27.28
CA PRO A 57 16.19 -3.79 27.38
C PRO A 57 17.36 -2.94 26.84
N PRO A 58 18.57 -3.05 27.40
CA PRO A 58 19.70 -2.20 27.01
C PRO A 58 20.05 -2.29 25.51
N GLY A 59 19.94 -3.47 24.91
CA GLY A 59 20.18 -3.67 23.46
C GLY A 59 19.03 -3.19 22.56
N SER A 60 17.89 -2.85 23.14
CA SER A 60 16.67 -2.55 22.40
C SER A 60 16.57 -1.08 21.98
N ALA A 61 17.26 -0.18 22.69
CA ALA A 61 17.38 1.23 22.32
C ALA A 61 18.07 1.40 20.96
N ILE A 62 19.14 0.63 20.72
CA ILE A 62 19.91 0.70 19.47
C ILE A 62 19.09 0.14 18.31
N SER A 63 18.54 -1.06 18.47
CA SER A 63 17.75 -1.72 17.41
C SER A 63 16.44 -0.98 17.12
N GLY A 64 15.80 -0.39 18.13
CA GLY A 64 14.63 0.48 17.99
C GLY A 64 14.93 1.74 17.18
N GLY A 65 16.02 2.45 17.48
CA GLY A 65 16.43 3.65 16.77
C GLY A 65 16.68 3.42 15.28
N ILE A 66 17.48 2.39 14.95
CA ILE A 66 17.79 2.03 13.55
C ILE A 66 16.51 1.62 12.80
N SER A 67 15.65 0.80 13.44
CA SER A 67 14.40 0.33 12.84
C SER A 67 13.44 1.48 12.53
N LYS A 68 13.39 2.52 13.37
CA LYS A 68 12.56 3.72 13.15
C LYS A 68 13.04 4.52 11.94
N VAL A 69 14.34 4.77 11.81
CA VAL A 69 14.92 5.53 10.68
C VAL A 69 14.70 4.79 9.37
N TYR A 70 15.09 3.51 9.32
CA TYR A 70 14.94 2.67 8.14
C TYR A 70 13.46 2.48 7.76
N GLY A 71 12.62 2.20 8.76
CA GLY A 71 11.17 2.05 8.59
C GLY A 71 10.51 3.34 8.11
N GLY A 72 10.95 4.51 8.58
CA GLY A 72 10.49 5.81 8.11
C GLY A 72 10.71 6.01 6.61
N GLY A 73 11.95 5.75 6.15
CA GLY A 73 12.32 5.83 4.74
C GLY A 73 11.52 4.87 3.86
N ILE A 74 11.44 3.59 4.25
CA ILE A 74 10.71 2.58 3.47
C ILE A 74 9.22 2.85 3.44
N ARG A 75 8.60 3.25 4.55
CA ARG A 75 7.17 3.59 4.55
C ARG A 75 6.86 4.73 3.60
N ARG A 76 7.77 5.72 3.48
CA ARG A 76 7.61 6.82 2.53
C ARG A 76 7.71 6.34 1.08
N LEU A 77 8.71 5.52 0.76
CA LEU A 77 8.87 4.92 -0.57
C LEU A 77 7.67 4.04 -0.94
N ARG A 78 7.24 3.16 -0.02
CA ARG A 78 6.03 2.34 -0.19
C ARG A 78 4.79 3.20 -0.44
N ARG A 79 4.62 4.32 0.28
CA ARG A 79 3.50 5.24 0.05
C ARG A 79 3.51 5.84 -1.36
N MET A 80 4.69 6.12 -1.93
CA MET A 80 4.81 6.57 -3.32
C MET A 80 4.44 5.47 -4.31
N SER A 81 4.92 4.24 -4.08
CA SER A 81 4.54 3.08 -4.91
C SER A 81 3.04 2.81 -4.84
N MET A 82 2.45 2.82 -3.64
CA MET A 82 1.00 2.63 -3.42
C MET A 82 0.18 3.70 -4.12
N LYS A 83 0.67 4.96 -4.21
CA LYS A 83 -0.02 6.03 -4.93
C LYS A 83 -0.15 5.75 -6.43
N THR A 84 0.85 5.08 -7.02
CA THR A 84 0.82 4.66 -8.42
C THR A 84 0.06 3.35 -8.60
N GLY A 85 0.19 2.41 -7.66
CA GLY A 85 -0.44 1.09 -7.72
C GLY A 85 -1.94 1.10 -7.43
N ASN A 86 -2.44 1.99 -6.58
CA ASN A 86 -3.87 2.13 -6.26
C ASN A 86 -4.65 2.90 -7.34
N ARG A 87 -4.11 3.01 -8.57
CA ARG A 87 -4.74 3.74 -9.67
C ARG A 87 -4.96 2.83 -10.86
N GLU A 88 -6.17 2.85 -11.39
CA GLU A 88 -6.51 2.05 -12.56
C GLU A 88 -5.87 2.62 -13.84
N PRO A 89 -5.57 1.76 -14.84
CA PRO A 89 -5.08 2.20 -16.13
C PRO A 89 -6.02 3.18 -16.84
N LEU A 90 -7.33 3.07 -16.62
CA LEU A 90 -8.32 3.98 -17.17
C LEU A 90 -8.15 5.41 -16.62
N TRP A 91 -8.03 5.54 -15.29
CA TRP A 91 -7.80 6.83 -14.64
C TRP A 91 -6.47 7.44 -15.08
N ASP A 92 -5.47 6.60 -15.40
CA ASP A 92 -4.19 7.00 -16.00
C ASP A 92 -4.31 7.65 -17.36
N ASN A 93 -5.31 7.27 -18.15
CA ASN A 93 -5.56 7.85 -19.46
C ASN A 93 -6.50 9.07 -19.39
N THR A 94 -7.54 9.02 -18.57
CA THR A 94 -8.58 10.07 -18.51
C THR A 94 -8.29 11.18 -17.52
N ASP A 95 -7.36 10.98 -16.58
CA ASP A 95 -7.14 11.86 -15.43
C ASP A 95 -8.42 12.18 -14.62
N VAL A 96 -9.39 11.24 -14.66
CA VAL A 96 -10.66 11.30 -13.93
C VAL A 96 -10.86 9.97 -13.19
N VAL A 97 -11.30 10.05 -11.94
CA VAL A 97 -11.71 8.88 -11.15
C VAL A 97 -13.20 8.64 -11.39
N THR A 98 -13.55 7.43 -11.85
CA THR A 98 -14.83 7.13 -12.51
C THR A 98 -16.03 6.93 -11.57
N SER A 99 -15.92 7.21 -10.26
CA SER A 99 -17.08 7.12 -9.37
C SER A 99 -16.90 7.94 -8.08
N GLY A 100 -18.02 8.28 -7.43
CA GLY A 100 -18.05 8.86 -6.09
C GLY A 100 -17.52 7.93 -4.98
N TRP A 101 -17.25 6.66 -5.29
CA TRP A 101 -16.68 5.67 -4.37
C TRP A 101 -15.16 5.48 -4.54
N GLY A 102 -14.58 6.02 -5.62
CA GLY A 102 -13.14 5.94 -5.86
C GLY A 102 -12.36 6.83 -4.89
N ARG A 103 -11.59 6.22 -3.97
CA ARG A 103 -10.72 6.95 -3.03
C ARG A 103 -9.43 7.49 -3.69
N GLY A 104 -9.54 8.12 -4.86
CA GLY A 104 -8.42 8.68 -5.63
C GLY A 104 -8.62 10.15 -5.94
N LYS A 105 -7.54 10.95 -5.94
CA LYS A 105 -7.58 12.30 -6.53
C LYS A 105 -7.83 12.16 -8.04
N GLY A 106 -8.82 12.89 -8.57
CA GLY A 106 -9.15 12.91 -10.00
C GLY A 106 -7.95 13.30 -10.87
N LYS A 107 -7.60 14.59 -10.85
CA LYS A 107 -6.43 15.13 -11.55
C LYS A 107 -5.15 14.89 -10.73
N ARG A 108 -4.09 14.43 -11.39
CA ARG A 108 -2.76 14.29 -10.78
C ARG A 108 -2.09 15.64 -10.60
N ASP A 109 -1.48 15.83 -9.43
CA ASP A 109 -0.55 16.93 -9.21
C ASP A 109 0.67 16.75 -10.15
N PRO A 110 1.33 17.83 -10.62
CA PRO A 110 2.45 17.72 -11.55
C PRO A 110 3.58 16.82 -11.02
N VAL A 111 3.85 16.93 -9.71
CA VAL A 111 4.85 16.12 -9.00
C VAL A 111 4.53 14.62 -9.07
N ASP A 112 3.24 14.27 -9.01
CA ASP A 112 2.81 12.87 -9.07
C ASP A 112 3.02 12.29 -10.46
N LYS A 113 2.77 13.07 -11.52
CA LYS A 113 3.02 12.65 -12.91
C LYS A 113 4.50 12.33 -13.12
N VAL A 114 5.38 13.21 -12.63
CA VAL A 114 6.83 13.03 -12.71
C VAL A 114 7.27 11.79 -11.92
N SER A 115 6.85 11.65 -10.66
CA SER A 115 7.23 10.49 -9.84
C SER A 115 6.71 9.18 -10.42
N ALA A 116 5.49 9.16 -10.98
CA ALA A 116 4.92 7.99 -11.62
C ALA A 116 5.66 7.63 -12.91
N PHE A 117 6.13 8.61 -13.68
CA PHE A 117 6.94 8.38 -14.86
C PHE A 117 8.27 7.68 -14.51
N PHE A 118 9.01 8.23 -13.53
CA PHE A 118 10.26 7.63 -13.08
C PHE A 118 10.04 6.26 -12.43
N TYR A 119 8.98 6.11 -11.64
CA TYR A 119 8.62 4.83 -11.04
C TYR A 119 8.35 3.76 -12.10
N LYS A 120 7.50 4.05 -13.10
CA LYS A 120 7.24 3.11 -14.21
C LYS A 120 8.51 2.83 -15.01
N LYS A 121 9.34 3.84 -15.28
CA LYS A 121 10.61 3.65 -15.99
C LYS A 121 11.54 2.69 -15.23
N LEU A 122 11.63 2.82 -13.91
CA LEU A 122 12.42 1.92 -13.07
C LEU A 122 11.79 0.52 -12.98
N GLN A 123 10.49 0.44 -12.73
CA GLN A 123 9.73 -0.81 -12.61
C GLN A 123 9.87 -1.68 -13.87
N TYR A 124 9.85 -1.05 -15.04
CA TYR A 124 9.93 -1.73 -16.33
C TYR A 124 11.34 -1.70 -16.95
N ASN A 125 12.36 -1.30 -16.18
CA ASN A 125 13.73 -1.39 -16.65
C ASN A 125 14.10 -2.87 -16.85
N GLY A 126 14.50 -3.24 -18.07
CA GLY A 126 14.81 -4.63 -18.42
C GLY A 126 13.60 -5.57 -18.53
N SER A 127 12.36 -5.07 -18.47
CA SER A 127 11.15 -5.89 -18.62
C SER A 127 10.12 -5.28 -19.58
N VAL A 128 9.18 -6.10 -20.05
CA VAL A 128 8.13 -5.65 -20.97
C VAL A 128 7.05 -4.90 -20.19
N HIS A 129 6.75 -3.66 -20.60
CA HIS A 129 5.65 -2.89 -20.04
C HIS A 129 4.29 -3.43 -20.52
N HIS A 130 3.78 -4.47 -19.86
CA HIS A 130 2.48 -5.08 -20.18
C HIS A 130 1.32 -4.08 -20.16
N GLY A 131 1.43 -3.04 -19.34
CA GLY A 131 0.42 -1.98 -19.24
C GLY A 131 0.29 -1.08 -20.48
N LYS A 132 1.12 -1.24 -21.52
CA LYS A 132 0.97 -0.48 -22.77
C LYS A 132 -0.30 -0.89 -23.52
N ARG A 133 -0.81 -2.11 -23.29
CA ARG A 133 -2.05 -2.61 -23.90
C ARG A 133 -3.27 -1.78 -23.51
N TYR A 134 -3.29 -1.25 -22.28
CA TYR A 134 -4.40 -0.44 -21.76
C TYR A 134 -4.57 0.92 -22.46
N LYS A 135 -3.58 1.40 -23.23
CA LYS A 135 -3.74 2.61 -24.05
C LYS A 135 -4.80 2.43 -25.14
N LYS A 136 -5.10 1.19 -25.54
CA LYS A 136 -6.11 0.84 -26.54
C LYS A 136 -7.46 0.45 -25.91
N GLN A 137 -7.60 0.55 -24.59
CA GLN A 137 -8.83 0.14 -23.91
C GLN A 137 -9.95 1.13 -24.21
N PRO A 138 -11.13 0.69 -24.69
CA PRO A 138 -12.25 1.58 -24.95
C PRO A 138 -12.73 2.24 -23.66
N LEU A 139 -13.08 3.51 -23.73
CA LEU A 139 -13.65 4.24 -22.60
C LEU A 139 -15.08 3.73 -22.37
N PRO A 140 -15.47 3.36 -21.14
CA PRO A 140 -16.85 2.99 -20.85
C PRO A 140 -17.77 4.18 -21.13
N GLY A 141 -18.90 3.94 -21.82
CA GLY A 141 -19.87 4.98 -22.18
C GLY A 141 -20.51 5.69 -20.97
N SER A 142 -20.26 5.24 -19.73
CA SER A 142 -20.62 5.97 -18.52
C SER A 142 -19.73 7.19 -18.24
N LEU A 143 -18.50 7.23 -18.76
CA LEU A 143 -17.69 8.45 -18.83
C LEU A 143 -18.26 9.42 -19.89
N ASP A 144 -18.94 8.88 -20.90
CA ASP A 144 -19.58 9.69 -21.96
C ASP A 144 -20.87 10.39 -21.50
N ILE A 145 -21.47 9.99 -20.38
CA ILE A 145 -22.68 10.65 -19.86
C ILE A 145 -22.38 12.07 -19.35
N LEU A 146 -21.12 12.36 -18.98
CA LEU A 146 -20.70 13.71 -18.59
C LEU A 146 -20.20 14.55 -19.77
N THR A 147 -19.73 13.94 -20.86
CA THR A 147 -19.43 14.66 -22.13
C THR A 147 -20.70 14.93 -22.94
N LYS A 148 -21.75 14.10 -22.81
CA LYS A 148 -23.09 14.33 -23.40
C LYS A 148 -23.75 15.65 -22.98
N ASN A 149 -23.30 16.28 -21.89
CA ASN A 149 -23.81 17.57 -21.41
C ASN A 149 -23.04 18.79 -21.96
N GLY A 150 -22.29 18.64 -23.06
CA GLY A 150 -21.81 19.79 -23.85
C GLY A 150 -20.40 20.30 -23.54
N VAL A 151 -19.48 19.43 -23.15
CA VAL A 151 -18.04 19.77 -23.14
C VAL A 151 -17.35 18.98 -24.24
N ASP A 152 -17.16 19.64 -25.38
CA ASP A 152 -16.61 19.10 -26.64
C ASP A 152 -15.09 19.02 -26.62
N HIS A 153 -14.54 17.81 -26.79
CA HIS A 153 -13.16 17.59 -27.18
C HIS A 153 -13.07 16.45 -28.22
N THR A 154 -13.63 16.69 -29.41
CA THR A 154 -13.14 16.25 -30.73
C THR A 154 -12.70 14.80 -30.94
N GLN A 155 -13.51 14.12 -31.80
CA GLN A 155 -13.18 13.03 -32.74
C GLN A 155 -13.25 11.58 -32.23
N HIS A 156 -14.47 11.04 -32.22
CA HIS A 156 -14.72 9.59 -32.24
C HIS A 156 -14.68 9.09 -33.69
N VAL A 157 -13.69 8.24 -33.99
CA VAL A 157 -13.62 7.44 -35.22
C VAL A 157 -13.34 6.00 -34.77
N ASP A 158 -14.08 5.02 -35.31
CA ASP A 158 -13.79 3.62 -35.04
C ASP A 158 -12.47 3.19 -35.68
N VAL A 159 -11.96 2.02 -35.28
CA VAL A 159 -10.70 1.40 -35.77
C VAL A 159 -10.64 1.26 -37.31
N LEU A 160 -11.78 1.41 -38.00
CA LEU A 160 -11.93 1.37 -39.47
C LEU A 160 -12.39 2.70 -40.11
N GLY A 161 -12.56 3.78 -39.35
CA GLY A 161 -12.87 5.09 -39.92
C GLY A 161 -14.35 5.37 -40.23
N GLU A 162 -15.27 4.46 -39.94
CA GLU A 162 -16.69 4.62 -40.29
C GLU A 162 -17.56 5.11 -39.12
N ARG A 163 -18.63 5.85 -39.46
CA ARG A 163 -19.57 6.49 -38.52
C ARG A 163 -20.71 5.51 -38.21
N ILE A 164 -20.75 4.92 -37.00
CA ILE A 164 -21.84 4.01 -36.61
C ILE A 164 -23.16 4.79 -36.52
N ARG A 165 -24.17 4.37 -37.29
CA ARG A 165 -25.55 4.88 -37.13
C ARG A 165 -26.24 4.17 -35.96
N PRO A 166 -27.01 4.88 -35.13
CA PRO A 166 -27.71 4.28 -34.00
C PRO A 166 -28.72 3.23 -34.49
N ARG A 167 -28.75 2.08 -33.81
CA ARG A 167 -29.69 0.99 -34.07
C ARG A 167 -31.03 1.36 -33.42
N GLU A 168 -32.09 1.42 -34.23
CA GLU A 168 -33.46 1.61 -33.75
C GLU A 168 -33.84 0.48 -32.79
N GLU A 169 -34.36 0.87 -31.62
CA GLU A 169 -34.81 -0.02 -30.53
C GLU A 169 -36.19 -0.63 -30.89
N ILE A 170 -36.35 -1.94 -30.67
CA ILE A 170 -37.64 -2.64 -30.53
C ILE A 170 -37.78 -2.97 -29.04
#